data_AF-A0A6M3KYS1-F1
#
_entry.id   AF-A0A6M3KYS1-F1
#
_cell.length_a   1.000
_cell.length_b   1.000
_cell.length_c   1.000
_cell.angle_alpha   90.00
_cell.angle_beta   90.00
_cell.angle_gamma   90.00
#
_symmetry.space_group_name_H-M   'P 1'
#
loop_
_entity.id
_entity.type
_entity.pdbx_description
1 polymer ?
#
loop_
_entity_poly.entity_id
_entity_poly.type
_entity_poly.pdbx_seq_one_letter_code
_entity_poly.pdbx_strand_id
1 'polypeptide(L)' 'MPKLYNTMQNVGRAKYLVNFSNGTSAHNDGSPFYDVCIFKNKIKRDLFIKELEAEGYKYK' A
#
# COMPACT_ATOMS: atom_id res chain seq x y z
N MET A 1 2.25 7.36 -13.28
CA MET A 1 3.02 7.53 -12.02
C MET A 1 3.68 6.20 -11.64
N PRO A 2 4.75 6.16 -10.84
CA PRO A 2 5.33 4.88 -10.40
C PRO A 2 4.36 4.11 -9.48
N LYS A 3 4.38 2.78 -9.56
CA LYS A 3 3.74 1.90 -8.59
C LYS A 3 4.49 2.02 -7.26
N LEU A 4 3.81 2.51 -6.22
CA LEU A 4 4.44 2.79 -4.92
C LEU A 4 3.61 2.18 -3.80
N TYR A 5 4.28 1.72 -2.75
CA TYR A 5 3.64 1.34 -1.50
C TYR A 5 4.40 1.90 -0.30
N ASN A 6 3.68 2.13 0.81
CA ASN A 6 4.28 2.43 2.10
C ASN A 6 3.57 1.64 3.20
N THR A 7 4.16 1.61 4.39
CA THR A 7 3.57 0.93 5.53
C THR A 7 3.45 1.87 6.73
N MET A 8 2.36 1.71 7.47
CA MET A 8 2.13 2.42 8.72
C MET A 8 1.71 1.41 9.79
N GLN A 9 1.96 1.74 11.06
CA GLN A 9 1.60 0.91 12.19
C GLN A 9 0.78 1.72 13.19
N ASN A 10 -0.13 1.05 13.91
CA ASN A 10 -0.96 1.65 14.96
C ASN A 10 -1.79 2.86 14.48
N VAL A 11 -2.37 2.78 13.27
CA VAL A 11 -3.28 3.81 12.75
C VAL A 11 -4.68 3.51 13.25
N GLY A 12 -5.12 4.22 14.28
CA GLY A 12 -6.39 3.98 14.95
C GLY A 12 -6.48 2.55 15.50
N ARG A 13 -7.42 1.74 14.98
CA ARG A 13 -7.57 0.31 15.34
C ARG A 13 -6.76 -0.63 14.44
N ALA A 14 -6.14 -0.14 13.37
CA ALA A 14 -5.35 -0.95 12.45
C ALA A 14 -3.93 -1.13 12.99
N LYS A 15 -3.53 -2.39 13.23
CA LYS A 15 -2.18 -2.72 13.72
C LYS A 15 -1.13 -2.55 12.64
N TYR A 16 -1.40 -3.06 11.43
CA TYR A 16 -0.55 -2.90 10.26
C TYR A 16 -1.38 -2.37 9.11
N LEU A 17 -0.88 -1.35 8.43
CA LEU A 17 -1.55 -0.71 7.31
C LEU A 17 -0.55 -0.58 6.16
N VAL A 18 -0.99 -0.89 4.95
CA VAL A 18 -0.22 -0.75 3.71
C VAL A 18 -1.00 0.16 2.79
N ASN A 19 -0.43 1.31 2.43
CA ASN A 19 -1.00 2.15 1.36
C ASN A 19 -0.25 1.86 0.07
N PHE A 20 -0.96 1.74 -1.05
CA PHE A 20 -0.33 1.49 -2.34
C PHE A 20 -1.05 2.23 -3.47
N SER A 21 -0.29 2.68 -4.46
CA SER A 21 -0.81 3.32 -5.67
C SER A 21 -0.36 2.50 -6.86
N ASN A 22 -1.31 2.11 -7.69
CA ASN A 22 -1.06 1.35 -8.92
C ASN A 22 -0.42 2.19 -10.04
N GLY A 23 -0.23 3.51 -9.82
CA GLY A 23 0.39 4.42 -10.78
C GLY A 23 -0.49 4.82 -11.97
N THR A 24 -1.70 4.25 -12.07
CA THR A 24 -2.69 4.46 -13.13
C THR A 24 -3.90 5.23 -12.62
N SER A 25 -4.37 4.90 -11.42
CA SER A 25 -5.47 5.59 -10.75
C SER A 25 -4.97 6.93 -10.22
N ALA A 26 -5.60 7.99 -10.66
CA ALA A 26 -5.38 9.34 -10.17
C ALA A 26 -6.73 9.99 -9.84
N HIS A 27 -6.72 10.90 -8.88
CA HIS A 27 -7.85 11.77 -8.63
C HIS A 27 -8.02 12.77 -9.79
N ASN A 28 -9.18 13.43 -9.87
CA ASN A 28 -9.48 14.40 -10.94
C ASN A 28 -8.49 15.57 -11.01
N ASP A 29 -7.77 15.83 -9.92
CA ASP A 29 -6.72 16.85 -9.82
C ASP A 29 -5.33 16.37 -10.28
N GLY A 30 -5.21 15.11 -10.73
CA GLY A 30 -3.96 14.48 -11.15
C GLY A 30 -3.10 13.95 -10.00
N SER A 31 -3.55 14.04 -8.75
CA SER A 31 -2.85 13.44 -7.61
C SER A 31 -2.98 11.92 -7.62
N PRO A 32 -1.95 11.18 -7.15
CA PRO A 32 -1.98 9.72 -7.16
C PRO A 32 -3.05 9.20 -6.21
N PHE A 33 -3.89 8.29 -6.69
CA PHE A 33 -4.83 7.58 -5.84
C PHE A 33 -4.10 6.47 -5.09
N TYR A 34 -4.33 6.38 -3.78
CA TYR A 34 -3.79 5.34 -2.92
C TYR A 34 -4.93 4.47 -2.38
N ASP A 35 -4.84 3.17 -2.67
CA ASP A 35 -5.60 2.14 -1.98
C ASP A 35 -4.97 1.83 -0.63
N VAL A 36 -5.77 1.26 0.28
CA VAL A 36 -5.33 0.91 1.63
C VAL A 36 -5.76 -0.50 2.01
N CYS A 37 -4.81 -1.29 2.52
CA CYS A 37 -5.08 -2.58 3.13
C CYS A 37 -4.64 -2.58 4.60
N ILE A 38 -5.54 -3.06 5.47
CA ILE A 38 -5.27 -3.21 6.90
C ILE A 38 -5.14 -4.68 7.28
N PHE A 39 -4.16 -4.98 8.14
CA PHE A 39 -3.88 -6.32 8.62
C PHE A 39 -3.77 -6.32 10.14
N LYS A 40 -4.31 -7.39 10.76
CA LYS A 40 -4.15 -7.64 12.20
C LYS A 40 -2.90 -8.48 12.52
N ASN A 41 -2.37 -9.19 11.52
CA ASN A 41 -1.25 -10.12 11.65
C ASN A 41 -0.08 -9.68 10.74
N LYS A 42 1.13 -9.66 11.32
CA LYS A 42 2.38 -9.30 10.63
C LYS A 42 2.64 -10.16 9.39
N ILE A 43 2.43 -11.47 9.47
CA ILE A 43 2.70 -12.44 8.40
C ILE A 43 1.83 -12.14 7.17
N LYS A 44 0.53 -11.86 7.38
CA LYS A 44 -0.38 -11.52 6.27
C LYS A 44 0.04 -10.22 5.57
N ARG A 45 0.45 -9.23 6.35
CA ARG A 45 0.98 -7.97 5.81
C ARG A 45 2.28 -8.19 5.04
N ASP A 46 3.19 -9.03 5.53
CA ASP A 46 4.45 -9.34 4.85
C ASP A 46 4.22 -10.13 3.54
N LEU A 47 3.24 -11.04 3.52
CA LEU A 47 2.82 -11.73 2.30
C LEU A 47 2.28 -10.75 1.24
N PHE A 48 1.40 -9.83 1.65
CA PHE A 48 0.87 -8.81 0.75
C PHE A 48 1.96 -7.88 0.20
N ILE A 49 2.94 -7.49 1.03
CA ILE A 49 4.09 -6.71 0.55
C ILE A 49 4.87 -7.48 -0.51
N LYS A 50 5.10 -8.78 -0.32
CA LYS A 50 5.80 -9.61 -1.33
C LYS A 50 5.02 -9.71 -2.64
N GLU A 51 3.69 -9.78 -2.58
CA GLU A 51 2.83 -9.73 -3.77
C GLU A 51 3.00 -8.40 -4.51
N LEU A 52 2.95 -7.28 -3.79
CA LEU A 52 3.19 -5.95 -4.35
C LEU A 52 4.59 -5.83 -4.97
N GLU A 53 5.63 -6.32 -4.29
CA GLU A 53 7.00 -6.32 -4.82
C GLU A 53 7.11 -7.17 -6.09
N ALA A 54 6.45 -8.34 -6.14
CA ALA A 54 6.38 -9.18 -7.33
C ALA A 54 5.63 -8.51 -8.50
N GLU A 55 4.63 -7.68 -8.21
CA GLU A 55 3.90 -6.86 -9.18
C GLU A 55 4.65 -5.59 -9.62
N GLY A 56 5.84 -5.37 -9.07
CA GLY A 56 6.73 -4.25 -9.41
C GLY A 56 6.45 -2.95 -8.65
N TYR A 57 5.72 -3.01 -7.54
CA TYR A 57 5.58 -1.85 -6.64
C TYR A 57 6.88 -1.62 -5.89
N LYS A 58 7.24 -0.34 -5.72
CA LYS A 58 8.43 0.07 -4.97
C LYS A 58 8.05 0.66 -3.62
N TYR A 59 8.86 0.38 -2.61
CA TYR A 59 8.72 1.02 -1.31
C TYR A 59 9.00 2.52 -1.40
N LYS A 60 8.15 3.33 -0.78
CA LYS A 60 8.24 4.80 -0.71
C LYS A 60 8.64 5.26 0.69
#